data_AF-A0A9P0M1B8-F1
#
_entry.id   AF-A0A9P0M1B8-F1
#
_cell.length_a   1.000
_cell.length_b   1.000
_cell.length_c   1.000
_cell.angle_alpha   90.00
_cell.angle_beta   90.00
_cell.angle_gamma   90.00
#
_symmetry.space_group_name_H-M   'P 1'
#
loop_
_entity.id
_entity.type
_entity.pdbx_description
1 polymer ?
#
loop_
_entity_poly.entity_id
_entity_poly.type
_entity_poly.pdbx_seq_one_letter_code
_entity_poly.pdbx_strand_id
1 'polypeptide(L)'
;MNQEIYEELLFARTLITDTKDFESGFEDILTMVIPPWIINPYGDIEETNVIIQEELTELSTNEEFKVQFKTDISNSGCKTTYTVTYPVLWNIARKFLISFPSSYLVERGFSAVTNLLTKKRNRLDIISRGDLRLTLQN
;
A
#
# COMPACT_ATOMS: atom_id res chain seq x y z
N MET A 1 16.62 38.14 -10.92
CA MET A 1 15.61 37.99 -9.85
C MET A 1 14.32 37.32 -10.33
N ASN A 2 13.86 37.52 -11.58
CA ASN A 2 12.56 36.98 -12.03
C ASN A 2 12.60 35.54 -12.57
N GLN A 3 13.74 35.05 -13.05
CA GLN A 3 13.86 33.69 -13.60
C GLN A 3 13.75 32.62 -12.51
N GLU A 4 14.37 32.88 -11.35
CA GLU A 4 14.45 31.94 -10.24
C GLU A 4 13.06 31.73 -9.60
N ILE A 5 12.33 32.83 -9.39
CA ILE A 5 10.94 32.80 -8.92
C ILE A 5 10.02 32.08 -9.93
N TYR A 6 10.26 32.23 -11.24
CA TYR A 6 9.47 31.54 -12.27
C TYR A 6 9.69 30.02 -12.25
N GLU A 7 10.93 29.58 -12.11
CA GLU A 7 11.27 28.15 -12.01
C GLU A 7 10.71 27.53 -10.71
N GLU A 8 10.73 28.25 -9.60
CA GLU A 8 10.11 27.80 -8.33
C GLU A 8 8.60 27.66 -8.45
N LEU A 9 7.91 28.63 -9.06
CA LEU A 9 6.47 28.57 -9.28
C LEU A 9 6.07 27.46 -10.26
N LEU A 10 6.89 27.21 -11.30
CA LEU A 10 6.67 26.12 -12.24
C LEU A 10 6.84 24.76 -11.56
N PHE A 11 7.88 24.62 -10.73
CA PHE A 11 8.11 23.40 -9.96
C PHE A 11 6.98 23.12 -8.96
N ALA A 12 6.54 24.13 -8.21
CA ALA A 12 5.41 23.99 -7.29
C ALA A 12 4.11 23.60 -8.02
N ARG A 13 3.85 24.17 -9.19
CA ARG A 13 2.68 23.83 -10.00
C ARG A 13 2.71 22.39 -10.50
N THR A 14 3.87 21.91 -10.95
CA THR A 14 4.03 20.52 -11.39
C THR A 14 3.79 19.57 -10.22
N LEU A 15 4.38 19.81 -9.05
CA LEU A 15 4.14 19.00 -7.85
C LEU A 15 2.65 18.96 -7.48
N ILE A 16 1.96 20.10 -7.48
CA ILE A 16 0.52 20.16 -7.17
C ILE A 16 -0.33 19.40 -8.20
N THR A 17 0.09 19.38 -9.46
CA THR A 17 -0.60 18.65 -10.52
C THR A 17 -0.37 17.15 -10.34
N ASP A 18 0.88 16.74 -10.12
CA ASP A 18 1.25 15.35 -9.86
C ASP A 18 0.57 14.80 -8.60
N THR A 19 0.39 15.61 -7.55
CA THR A 19 -0.35 15.18 -6.35
C THR A 19 -1.83 15.00 -6.62
N LYS A 20 -2.45 15.86 -7.43
CA LYS A 20 -3.88 15.71 -7.80
C LYS A 20 -4.11 14.53 -8.72
N ASP A 21 -3.19 14.30 -9.66
CA ASP A 21 -3.21 13.15 -10.56
C ASP A 21 -2.98 11.85 -9.78
N PHE A 22 -2.13 11.89 -8.74
CA PHE A 22 -1.98 10.78 -7.80
C PHE A 22 -3.26 10.56 -6.98
N GLU A 23 -3.81 11.60 -6.36
CA GLU A 23 -5.04 11.49 -5.56
C GLU A 23 -6.22 10.96 -6.38
N SER A 24 -6.38 11.40 -7.64
CA SER A 24 -7.43 10.90 -8.54
C SER A 24 -7.15 9.48 -9.04
N GLY A 25 -5.88 9.10 -9.28
CA GLY A 25 -5.49 7.76 -9.68
C GLY A 25 -5.63 6.70 -8.58
N PHE A 26 -5.70 7.13 -7.32
CA PHE A 26 -5.85 6.29 -6.13
C PHE A 26 -7.08 6.64 -5.30
N GLU A 27 -8.06 7.36 -5.88
CA GLU A 27 -9.26 7.81 -5.18
C GLU A 27 -10.04 6.63 -4.57
N ASP A 28 -10.06 5.50 -5.27
CA ASP A 28 -10.66 4.24 -4.82
C ASP A 28 -9.98 3.69 -3.55
N ILE A 29 -8.65 3.81 -3.43
CA ILE A 29 -7.89 3.41 -2.26
C ILE A 29 -8.04 4.43 -1.13
N LEU A 30 -8.03 5.73 -1.45
CA LEU A 30 -8.17 6.82 -0.47
C LEU A 30 -9.57 6.87 0.16
N THR A 31 -10.61 6.49 -0.59
CA THR A 31 -12.00 6.43 -0.12
C THR A 31 -12.39 5.07 0.46
N MET A 32 -11.47 4.10 0.45
CA MET A 32 -11.73 2.75 0.93
C MET A 32 -11.97 2.73 2.44
N VAL A 33 -13.14 2.23 2.86
CA VAL A 33 -13.43 1.97 4.27
C VAL A 33 -12.77 0.67 4.68
N ILE A 34 -11.75 0.75 5.52
CA ILE A 34 -11.02 -0.42 6.03
C ILE A 34 -11.75 -0.97 7.27
N PRO A 35 -12.22 -2.23 7.24
CA PRO A 35 -12.81 -2.86 8.42
C PRO A 35 -11.85 -2.86 9.62
N PRO A 36 -12.31 -2.52 10.84
CA PRO A 36 -11.45 -2.44 12.02
C PRO A 36 -10.67 -3.73 12.32
N TRP A 37 -11.25 -4.89 12.00
CA TRP A 37 -10.63 -6.20 12.18
C TRP A 37 -9.46 -6.48 11.24
N ILE A 38 -9.33 -5.77 10.12
CA ILE A 38 -8.14 -5.86 9.26
C ILE A 38 -6.93 -5.21 9.95
N ILE A 39 -7.16 -4.15 10.74
CA ILE A 39 -6.12 -3.45 11.48
C ILE A 39 -5.78 -4.21 12.77
N ASN A 40 -6.79 -4.66 13.49
CA ASN A 40 -6.62 -5.44 14.72
C ASN A 40 -7.64 -6.59 14.78
N PRO A 41 -7.31 -7.78 14.24
CA PRO A 41 -8.24 -8.91 14.20
C PRO A 41 -8.54 -9.51 15.58
N TYR A 42 -7.77 -9.15 16.61
CA TYR A 42 -7.95 -9.61 17.99
C TYR A 42 -8.66 -8.58 18.88
N GLY A 43 -9.17 -7.50 18.30
CA GLY A 43 -9.97 -6.50 19.01
C GLY A 43 -11.40 -6.96 19.26
N ASP A 44 -12.11 -6.23 20.11
CA ASP A 44 -13.55 -6.39 20.26
C ASP A 44 -14.25 -5.68 19.09
N ILE A 45 -14.80 -6.46 18.16
CA ILE A 45 -15.30 -5.97 16.86
C ILE A 45 -16.72 -6.49 16.63
N GLU A 46 -17.65 -5.55 16.52
CA GLU A 46 -19.03 -5.84 16.11
C GLU A 46 -19.11 -5.91 14.57
N GLU A 47 -18.95 -7.12 14.02
CA GLU A 47 -19.15 -7.37 12.59
C GLU A 47 -20.61 -7.80 12.32
N THR A 48 -21.25 -7.30 11.27
CA THR A 48 -22.67 -7.63 11.01
C THR A 48 -22.84 -8.91 10.21
N ASN A 49 -21.79 -9.32 9.50
CA ASN A 49 -21.79 -10.55 8.73
C ASN A 49 -21.49 -11.75 9.63
N VAL A 50 -22.47 -12.66 9.76
CA VAL A 50 -22.41 -13.85 10.60
C VAL A 50 -21.21 -14.75 10.27
N ILE A 51 -20.88 -14.92 8.97
CA ILE A 51 -19.77 -15.78 8.54
C ILE A 51 -18.42 -15.18 8.95
N ILE A 52 -18.29 -13.85 8.85
CA ILE A 52 -17.07 -13.14 9.24
C ILE A 52 -16.94 -13.13 10.77
N GLN A 53 -18.05 -12.96 11.50
CA GLN A 53 -18.05 -13.04 12.97
C GLN A 53 -17.61 -14.40 13.49
N GLU A 54 -18.06 -15.49 12.87
CA GLU A 54 -17.69 -16.86 13.28
C GLU A 54 -16.17 -17.07 13.17
N GLU A 55 -15.58 -16.80 12.01
CA GLU A 55 -14.13 -16.90 11.83
C GLU A 55 -13.36 -15.91 12.72
N LEU A 56 -13.88 -14.71 12.97
CA LEU A 56 -13.24 -13.74 13.88
C LEU A 56 -13.24 -14.23 15.33
N THR A 57 -14.33 -14.85 15.77
CA THR A 57 -14.45 -15.38 17.13
C THR A 57 -13.51 -16.58 17.33
N GLU A 58 -13.43 -17.46 16.34
CA GLU A 58 -12.46 -18.56 16.35
C GLU A 58 -11.02 -18.02 16.38
N LEU A 59 -10.71 -17.05 15.52
CA LEU A 59 -9.40 -16.40 15.49
C LEU A 59 -9.07 -15.71 16.82
N SER A 60 -10.03 -15.03 17.45
CA SER A 60 -9.81 -14.31 18.71
C SER A 60 -9.55 -15.24 19.88
N THR A 61 -10.13 -16.45 19.87
CA THR A 61 -9.87 -17.49 20.89
C THR A 61 -8.56 -18.24 20.67
N ASN A 62 -7.95 -18.11 19.49
CA ASN A 62 -6.73 -18.82 19.13
C ASN A 62 -5.45 -18.07 19.54
N GLU A 63 -5.05 -18.27 20.79
CA GLU A 63 -3.86 -17.64 21.38
C GLU A 63 -2.54 -18.11 20.73
N GLU A 64 -2.46 -19.33 20.20
CA GLU A 64 -1.26 -19.81 19.48
C GLU A 64 -0.99 -18.96 18.23
N PHE A 65 -2.04 -18.69 17.45
CA PHE A 65 -1.93 -17.86 16.25
C PHE A 65 -1.58 -16.41 16.57
N LYS A 66 -2.05 -15.88 17.71
CA LYS A 66 -1.71 -14.52 18.18
C LYS A 66 -0.22 -14.38 18.52
N VAL A 67 0.38 -15.42 19.08
CA VAL A 67 1.83 -15.49 19.35
C VAL A 67 2.62 -15.63 18.04
N GLN A 68 2.17 -16.51 17.14
CA GLN A 68 2.79 -16.67 15.81
C GLN A 68 2.71 -15.37 14.99
N PHE A 69 1.56 -14.68 14.99
CA PHE A 69 1.38 -13.42 14.26
C PHE A 69 2.41 -12.36 14.66
N LYS A 70 2.66 -12.21 15.97
CA LYS A 70 3.65 -11.25 16.48
C LYS A 70 5.09 -11.62 16.12
N THR A 71 5.36 -12.91 15.95
CA THR A 71 6.71 -13.45 15.68
C THR A 71 7.00 -13.50 14.17
N ASP A 72 5.98 -13.73 13.35
CA ASP A 72 6.08 -14.05 11.92
C ASP A 72 5.81 -12.88 10.97
N ILE A 73 5.57 -11.65 11.45
CA ILE A 73 5.56 -10.46 10.56
C ILE A 73 6.86 -10.38 9.71
N SER A 74 7.97 -10.94 10.20
CA SER A 74 9.24 -11.07 9.49
C SER A 74 9.36 -12.34 8.61
N ASN A 75 8.69 -13.44 8.99
CA ASN A 75 8.81 -14.74 8.33
C ASN A 75 7.53 -15.09 7.57
N SER A 76 7.60 -15.04 6.23
CA SER A 76 6.49 -15.26 5.28
C SER A 76 5.62 -16.53 5.45
N GLY A 77 5.95 -17.46 6.37
CA GLY A 77 5.22 -18.71 6.61
C GLY A 77 3.81 -18.54 7.20
N CYS A 78 3.56 -17.42 7.90
CA CYS A 78 2.24 -17.06 8.40
C CYS A 78 1.19 -16.96 7.27
N LYS A 79 1.58 -16.64 6.03
CA LYS A 79 0.60 -16.49 4.93
C LYS A 79 -0.09 -17.80 4.53
N THR A 80 0.58 -18.95 4.63
CA THR A 80 0.04 -20.23 4.15
C THR A 80 -0.89 -20.90 5.14
N THR A 81 -0.69 -20.68 6.44
CA THR A 81 -1.57 -21.26 7.47
C THR A 81 -2.90 -20.51 7.54
N TYR A 82 -2.86 -19.16 7.47
CA TYR A 82 -4.07 -18.33 7.50
C TYR A 82 -4.97 -18.53 6.27
N THR A 83 -4.39 -18.81 5.10
CA THR A 83 -5.16 -19.11 3.88
C THR A 83 -6.04 -20.34 4.00
N VAL A 84 -5.63 -21.32 4.82
CA VAL A 84 -6.32 -22.61 4.94
C VAL A 84 -7.29 -22.60 6.12
N THR A 85 -6.89 -21.99 7.23
CA THR A 85 -7.69 -22.01 8.47
C THR A 85 -8.82 -20.97 8.45
N TYR A 86 -8.60 -19.78 7.89
CA TYR A 86 -9.59 -18.69 7.87
C TYR A 86 -9.79 -18.16 6.44
N PRO A 87 -10.34 -18.98 5.54
CA PRO A 87 -10.42 -18.65 4.12
C PRO A 87 -11.27 -17.40 3.86
N VAL A 88 -12.35 -17.16 4.61
CA VAL A 88 -13.23 -16.01 4.37
C VAL A 88 -12.54 -14.71 4.78
N LEU A 89 -11.99 -14.66 6.00
CA LEU A 89 -11.23 -13.51 6.50
C LEU A 89 -10.04 -13.21 5.60
N TRP A 90 -9.28 -14.23 5.22
CA TRP A 90 -8.11 -14.05 4.38
C TRP A 90 -8.46 -13.52 2.99
N ASN A 91 -9.54 -14.00 2.37
CA ASN A 91 -9.93 -13.57 1.02
C ASN A 91 -10.39 -12.11 0.99
N ILE A 92 -10.94 -11.61 2.09
CA ILE A 92 -11.27 -10.20 2.27
C ILE A 92 -10.00 -9.41 2.57
N ALA A 93 -9.25 -9.77 3.62
CA ALA A 93 -8.04 -9.07 4.06
C ALA A 93 -7.00 -8.93 2.94
N ARG A 94 -6.82 -9.97 2.11
CA ARG A 94 -5.91 -9.93 0.96
C ARG A 94 -6.23 -8.80 -0.01
N LYS A 95 -7.50 -8.47 -0.24
CA LYS A 95 -7.87 -7.37 -1.15
C LYS A 95 -7.29 -6.05 -0.66
N PHE A 96 -7.44 -5.78 0.65
CA PHE A 96 -6.90 -4.59 1.30
C PHE A 96 -5.37 -4.59 1.34
N LEU A 97 -4.76 -5.74 1.62
CA LEU A 97 -3.29 -5.89 1.68
C LEU A 97 -2.61 -5.76 0.32
N ILE A 98 -3.28 -6.12 -0.79
CA ILE A 98 -2.74 -5.93 -2.15
C ILE A 98 -2.89 -4.47 -2.60
N SER A 99 -3.97 -3.79 -2.22
CA SER A 99 -4.21 -2.40 -2.57
C SER A 99 -3.29 -1.40 -1.88
N PHE A 100 -2.69 -1.76 -0.75
CA PHE A 100 -1.63 -0.95 -0.13
C PHE A 100 -0.26 -1.46 -0.58
N PRO A 101 0.48 -0.73 -1.45
CA PRO A 101 1.87 -1.04 -1.67
C PRO A 101 2.59 -0.91 -0.32
N SER A 102 3.50 -1.83 0.00
CA SER A 102 4.35 -1.65 1.18
C SER A 102 5.04 -0.28 1.11
N SER A 103 5.30 0.35 2.25
CA SER A 103 6.03 1.63 2.31
C SER A 103 7.30 1.57 1.45
N TYR A 104 7.95 0.41 1.40
CA TYR A 104 9.07 0.13 0.51
C TYR A 104 8.80 0.35 -0.99
N LEU A 105 7.66 -0.09 -1.53
CA LEU A 105 7.33 0.12 -2.95
C LEU A 105 7.03 1.58 -3.24
N VAL A 106 6.38 2.26 -2.30
CA VAL A 106 6.11 3.70 -2.38
C VAL A 106 7.42 4.49 -2.34
N GLU A 107 8.27 4.23 -1.34
CA GLU A 107 9.59 4.85 -1.17
C GLU A 107 10.53 4.56 -2.34
N ARG A 108 10.57 3.32 -2.87
CA ARG A 108 11.33 2.99 -4.08
C ARG A 108 10.79 3.69 -5.32
N GLY A 109 9.47 3.79 -5.47
CA GLY A 109 8.84 4.56 -6.55
C GLY A 109 9.25 6.03 -6.51
N PHE A 110 9.09 6.68 -5.35
CA PHE A 110 9.48 8.08 -5.17
C PHE A 110 10.99 8.29 -5.28
N SER A 111 11.81 7.37 -4.77
CA SER A 111 13.27 7.43 -4.92
C SER A 111 13.69 7.27 -6.39
N ALA A 112 13.05 6.39 -7.15
CA ALA A 112 13.32 6.25 -8.58
C ALA A 112 12.93 7.53 -9.34
N VAL A 113 11.74 8.09 -9.08
CA VAL A 113 11.26 9.34 -9.68
C VAL A 113 12.19 10.50 -9.34
N THR A 114 12.59 10.67 -8.08
CA THR A 114 13.51 11.74 -7.67
C THR A 114 14.90 11.57 -8.26
N ASN A 115 15.43 10.35 -8.35
CA ASN A 115 16.70 10.06 -9.03
C ASN A 115 16.65 10.36 -10.54
N LEU A 116 15.51 10.09 -11.19
CA LEU A 116 15.26 10.42 -12.61
C LEU A 116 15.17 11.93 -12.82
N LEU A 117 14.46 12.65 -11.94
CA LEU A 117 14.28 14.10 -12.01
C LEU A 117 15.56 14.89 -11.68
N THR A 118 16.38 14.40 -10.73
CA THR A 118 17.63 15.06 -10.31
C THR A 118 18.78 14.85 -11.30
N LYS A 119 18.80 13.75 -12.06
CA LYS A 119 19.72 13.57 -13.18
C LYS A 119 19.26 14.39 -14.39
N LYS A 120 19.52 15.71 -14.35
CA LYS A 120 19.24 16.77 -15.34
C LYS A 120 19.56 16.47 -16.83
N ARG A 121 20.15 15.32 -17.19
CA ARG A 121 20.58 14.99 -18.57
C ARG A 121 19.65 14.04 -19.36
N ASN A 122 18.60 13.46 -18.76
CA ASN A 122 17.63 12.60 -19.48
C ASN A 122 16.20 13.18 -19.43
N ARG A 123 16.01 14.39 -19.98
CA ARG A 123 14.70 15.08 -20.00
C ARG A 123 13.65 14.52 -20.99
N LEU A 124 13.89 13.36 -21.58
CA LEU A 124 13.01 12.69 -22.54
C LEU A 124 13.24 11.19 -22.28
N ASP A 125 12.32 10.33 -21.89
CA ASP A 125 10.90 10.27 -22.13
C ASP A 125 10.37 9.18 -21.17
N ILE A 126 9.87 9.60 -20.00
CA ILE A 126 9.49 8.70 -18.90
C ILE A 126 8.34 7.76 -19.34
N ILE A 127 7.49 8.24 -20.24
CA ILE A 127 6.27 7.56 -20.67
C ILE A 127 6.56 6.63 -21.86
N SER A 128 7.44 6.99 -22.80
CA SER A 128 7.66 6.13 -23.98
C SER A 128 8.65 4.97 -23.79
N ARG A 129 9.61 5.08 -22.85
CA ARG A 129 10.64 4.04 -22.66
C ARG A 129 10.33 3.04 -21.56
N GLY A 130 9.46 3.37 -20.62
CA GLY A 130 9.19 2.50 -19.48
C GLY A 130 10.38 2.36 -18.52
N ASP A 131 11.30 3.32 -18.48
CA ASP A 131 12.51 3.29 -17.65
C ASP A 131 12.17 3.13 -16.15
N LEU A 132 11.02 3.68 -15.71
CA LEU A 132 10.52 3.51 -14.35
C LEU A 132 10.16 2.04 -14.04
N ARG A 133 9.56 1.32 -14.99
CA ARG A 133 9.25 -0.12 -14.85
C ARG A 133 10.53 -0.94 -14.69
N LEU A 134 11.57 -0.63 -15.47
CA LEU A 134 12.86 -1.33 -15.41
C LEU A 134 13.57 -1.13 -14.07
N THR A 135 13.51 0.07 -13.48
CA THR A 135 14.12 0.35 -12.17
C THR A 135 13.41 -0.31 -10.98
N LEU A 136 12.12 -0.65 -11.12
CA LEU A 136 11.33 -1.28 -10.06
C LEU A 136 11.39 -2.83 -10.11
N GLN A 137 11.92 -3.42 -11.19
CA GLN A 137 11.97 -4.87 -11.38
C GLN A 137 13.24 -5.57 -10.83
N ASN A 138 14.25 -4.82 -10.41
CA ASN A 138 15.49 -5.36 -9.80
C ASN A 138 15.50 -5.23 -8.28
#